data_AF-A0A7S4AK44-F1
#
_entry.id   AF-A0A7S4AK44-F1
#
_cell.length_a   1.000
_cell.length_b   1.000
_cell.length_c   1.000
_cell.angle_alpha   90.00
_cell.angle_beta   90.00
_cell.angle_gamma   90.00
#
_symmetry.space_group_name_H-M   'P 1'
#
loop_
_entity.id
_entity.type
_entity.pdbx_description
1 polymer ?
#
loop_
_entity_poly.entity_id
_entity_poly.type
_entity_poly.pdbx_seq_one_letter_code
_entity_poly.pdbx_strand_id
1 'polypeptide(L)'
;GIYKSHDYRAGYHEVAPYHDRRSVKSVYHVRKIDVERMKLLGRNENTTTYSNGNGNSNSNTNIDVFVSHDWPLGIEQHGDTKGLIRRKPFFRAEIERNELGSPPNRELLDVLKPKHWFAAHLHVKFRATVVHPTTNNATTNSSSSSSSTT
;
A
#
# COMPACT_ATOMS: atom_id res chain seq x y z
N GLY A 1 9.16 9.15 -2.94
CA GLY A 1 9.78 9.30 -4.26
C GLY A 1 8.83 8.84 -5.35
N ILE A 2 9.31 8.82 -6.59
CA ILE A 2 8.59 8.34 -7.78
C ILE A 2 8.98 6.88 -8.04
N TYR A 3 8.03 6.00 -8.34
CA TYR A 3 8.36 4.62 -8.74
C TYR A 3 8.86 4.57 -10.18
N LYS A 4 10.04 3.95 -10.39
CA LYS A 4 10.54 3.55 -11.71
C LYS A 4 11.09 2.14 -11.65
N SER A 5 10.49 1.23 -12.43
CA SER A 5 10.80 -0.20 -12.41
C SER A 5 12.28 -0.52 -12.63
N HIS A 6 12.93 0.20 -13.56
CA HIS A 6 14.34 -0.02 -13.91
C HIS A 6 15.33 0.37 -12.80
N ASP A 7 14.96 1.29 -11.91
CA ASP A 7 15.82 1.68 -10.78
C ASP A 7 15.37 1.05 -9.45
N TYR A 8 14.16 0.48 -9.37
CA TYR A 8 13.58 0.00 -8.10
C TYR A 8 14.45 -1.04 -7.38
N ARG A 9 15.09 -1.94 -8.14
CA ARG A 9 15.96 -3.01 -7.60
C ARG A 9 17.43 -2.60 -7.49
N ALA A 10 17.79 -1.39 -7.94
CA ALA A 10 19.16 -0.89 -7.88
C ALA A 10 19.52 -0.45 -6.45
N GLY A 11 20.82 -0.22 -6.22
CA GLY A 11 21.28 0.55 -5.06
C GLY A 11 21.05 2.05 -5.26
N TYR A 12 21.42 2.83 -4.24
CA TYR A 12 21.68 4.26 -4.43
C TYR A 12 23.13 4.44 -4.83
N HIS A 13 23.35 5.00 -6.02
CA HIS A 13 24.67 5.33 -6.54
C HIS A 13 24.78 6.81 -6.90
N GLU A 14 23.67 7.55 -6.79
CA GLU A 14 23.57 8.97 -7.00
C GLU A 14 24.27 9.71 -5.86
N VAL A 15 25.43 10.27 -6.15
CA VAL A 15 26.25 11.02 -5.19
C VAL A 15 26.43 12.43 -5.70
N ALA A 16 26.31 13.42 -4.81
CA ALA A 16 26.61 14.80 -5.14
C ALA A 16 28.14 15.02 -5.23
N PRO A 17 28.65 15.81 -6.20
CA PRO A 17 27.90 16.51 -7.24
C PRO A 17 27.39 15.57 -8.35
N TYR A 18 26.14 15.74 -8.77
CA TYR A 18 25.56 14.90 -9.83
C TYR A 18 26.21 15.23 -11.18
N HIS A 19 26.78 14.21 -11.82
CA HIS A 19 27.53 14.37 -13.07
C HIS A 19 26.67 14.27 -14.32
N ASP A 20 25.44 13.78 -14.20
CA ASP A 20 24.56 13.52 -15.34
C ASP A 20 23.09 13.72 -14.98
N ARG A 21 22.26 13.95 -16.01
CA ARG A 21 20.82 14.22 -15.82
C ARG A 21 20.04 13.01 -15.29
N ARG A 22 20.54 11.78 -15.48
CA ARG A 22 19.89 10.57 -14.98
C ARG A 22 20.07 10.49 -13.47
N SER A 23 21.27 10.71 -12.93
CA SER A 23 21.50 10.72 -11.47
C SER A 23 20.69 11.79 -10.74
N VAL A 24 20.53 12.98 -11.34
CA VAL A 24 19.64 14.04 -10.81
C VAL A 24 18.19 13.57 -10.70
N LYS A 25 17.71 12.71 -11.61
CA LYS A 25 16.34 12.19 -11.55
C LYS A 25 16.22 11.00 -10.63
N SER A 26 17.15 10.05 -10.73
CA SER A 26 17.07 8.77 -10.06
C SER A 26 17.28 8.86 -8.55
N VAL A 27 17.84 9.96 -8.04
CA VAL A 27 17.85 10.27 -6.60
C VAL A 27 16.44 10.38 -6.00
N TYR A 28 15.43 10.77 -6.78
CA TYR A 28 14.04 10.86 -6.32
C TYR A 28 13.27 9.55 -6.48
N HIS A 29 13.87 8.53 -7.11
CA HIS A 29 13.20 7.29 -7.38
C HIS A 29 13.18 6.39 -6.13
N VAL A 30 12.05 5.72 -5.89
CA VAL A 30 11.92 4.76 -4.78
C VAL A 30 12.81 3.54 -5.03
N ARG A 31 13.46 3.03 -3.97
CA ARG A 31 14.22 1.77 -3.98
C ARG A 31 13.54 0.69 -3.14
N LYS A 32 13.72 -0.56 -3.54
CA LYS A 32 13.17 -1.73 -2.85
C LYS A 32 13.65 -1.80 -1.40
N ILE A 33 14.91 -1.47 -1.14
CA ILE A 33 15.48 -1.54 0.21
C ILE A 33 14.70 -0.67 1.21
N ASP A 34 14.23 0.51 0.80
CA ASP A 34 13.48 1.41 1.68
C ASP A 34 12.06 0.88 1.93
N VAL A 35 11.44 0.30 0.91
CA VAL A 35 10.12 -0.33 1.01
C VAL A 35 10.17 -1.53 1.96
N GLU A 36 11.18 -2.40 1.83
CA GLU A 36 11.35 -3.55 2.73
C GLU A 36 11.63 -3.10 4.18
N ARG A 37 12.43 -2.06 4.39
CA ARG A 37 12.63 -1.47 5.72
C ARG A 37 11.33 -0.92 6.31
N MET A 38 10.53 -0.21 5.51
CA MET A 38 9.25 0.33 5.97
C MET A 38 8.27 -0.78 6.36
N LYS A 39 8.20 -1.89 5.61
CA LYS A 39 7.34 -3.03 5.95
C LYS A 39 7.60 -3.59 7.36
N LEU A 40 8.82 -3.45 7.89
CA LEU A 40 9.14 -3.90 9.25
C LEU A 40 8.40 -3.12 10.34
N LEU A 41 7.98 -1.87 10.07
CA LEU A 41 7.12 -1.10 10.97
C LEU A 41 5.72 -1.72 11.11
N GLY A 42 5.38 -2.63 10.19
CA GLY A 42 4.13 -3.38 10.20
C GLY A 42 4.07 -4.50 11.25
N ARG A 43 5.22 -4.86 11.84
CA ARG A 43 5.42 -6.10 12.61
C ARG A 43 5.53 -5.87 14.11
N ASN A 44 4.79 -4.92 14.65
CA ASN A 44 4.85 -4.60 16.08
C ASN A 44 4.14 -5.70 16.89
N GLU A 45 4.78 -6.86 17.04
CA GLU A 45 4.40 -7.96 17.94
C GLU A 45 4.82 -7.68 19.39
N ASN A 46 4.94 -6.42 19.81
CA ASN A 46 5.45 -6.09 21.14
C ASN A 46 4.60 -4.99 21.79
N THR A 47 3.27 -5.10 21.73
CA THR A 47 2.48 -4.57 22.84
C THR A 47 2.58 -5.61 23.96
N THR A 48 3.60 -5.48 24.80
CA THR A 48 3.56 -6.06 26.14
C THR A 48 2.41 -5.36 26.84
N THR A 49 1.26 -6.02 26.80
CA THR A 49 0.08 -5.65 27.53
C THR A 49 0.46 -5.69 29.02
N TYR A 50 0.58 -4.54 29.67
CA TYR A 50 0.09 -4.45 31.04
C TYR A 50 -1.43 -4.55 30.93
N SER A 51 -1.92 -5.79 30.89
CA SER A 51 -3.32 -6.14 30.80
C SER A 51 -4.01 -5.78 32.11
N ASN A 52 -4.68 -4.63 32.16
CA ASN A 52 -5.93 -4.58 32.91
C ASN A 52 -6.98 -5.24 32.01
N GLY A 53 -7.56 -6.34 32.49
CA GLY A 53 -8.26 -7.33 31.67
C GLY A 53 -9.41 -6.77 30.84
N ASN A 54 -9.18 -6.59 29.53
CA ASN A 54 -10.19 -6.65 28.46
C ASN A 54 -9.48 -6.67 27.10
N GLY A 55 -8.80 -7.77 26.75
CA GLY A 55 -7.88 -7.82 25.61
C GLY A 55 -8.51 -8.38 24.33
N ASN A 56 -9.07 -7.51 23.48
CA ASN A 56 -9.28 -7.79 22.06
C ASN A 56 -8.08 -7.23 21.27
N SER A 57 -6.96 -7.95 21.28
CA SER A 57 -5.72 -7.50 20.62
C SER A 57 -5.76 -7.80 19.12
N ASN A 58 -6.49 -6.96 18.38
CA ASN A 58 -6.32 -6.87 16.93
C ASN A 58 -4.92 -6.33 16.64
N SER A 59 -4.08 -7.12 15.96
CA SER A 59 -2.75 -6.73 15.48
C SER A 59 -2.86 -5.67 14.39
N ASN A 60 -3.18 -4.45 14.80
CA ASN A 60 -3.15 -3.27 13.96
C ASN A 60 -1.85 -2.51 14.21
N THR A 61 -1.15 -2.20 13.14
CA THR A 61 -0.02 -1.29 13.13
C THR A 61 -0.50 0.07 13.64
N ASN A 62 0.14 0.60 14.68
CA ASN A 62 -0.24 1.91 15.23
C ASN A 62 0.37 3.05 14.39
N ILE A 63 0.01 3.11 13.10
CA ILE A 63 0.41 4.20 12.20
C ILE A 63 -0.83 5.04 11.90
N ASP A 64 -0.87 6.26 12.41
CA ASP A 64 -1.99 7.17 12.16
C ASP A 64 -1.96 7.75 10.74
N VAL A 65 -0.77 8.18 10.29
CA VAL A 65 -0.60 8.91 9.03
C VAL A 65 0.57 8.35 8.25
N PHE A 66 0.33 8.06 6.97
CA PHE A 66 1.34 7.76 5.97
C PHE A 66 1.26 8.79 4.83
N VAL A 67 2.42 9.25 4.35
CA VAL A 67 2.51 10.22 3.24
C VAL A 67 3.40 9.68 2.14
N SER A 68 2.90 9.67 0.91
CA SER A 68 3.66 9.33 -0.29
C SER A 68 3.52 10.42 -1.36
N HIS A 69 4.39 10.39 -2.38
CA HIS A 69 4.18 11.23 -3.55
C HIS A 69 3.20 10.55 -4.51
N ASP A 70 3.57 9.40 -5.05
CA ASP A 70 2.70 8.60 -5.94
C ASP A 70 1.57 7.93 -5.15
N TRP A 71 0.43 7.71 -5.80
CA TRP A 71 -0.68 6.96 -5.23
C TRP A 71 -0.33 5.47 -5.09
N PRO A 72 -0.90 4.74 -4.12
CA PRO A 72 -0.88 3.27 -4.14
C PRO A 72 -1.53 2.74 -5.41
N LEU A 73 -0.94 1.70 -6.01
CA LEU A 73 -1.50 1.06 -7.21
C LEU A 73 -2.94 0.59 -6.96
N GLY A 74 -3.84 0.93 -7.88
CA GLY A 74 -5.24 0.49 -7.87
C GLY A 74 -6.12 1.20 -6.83
N ILE A 75 -5.61 2.25 -6.16
CA ILE A 75 -6.37 2.97 -5.11
C ILE A 75 -7.65 3.61 -5.67
N GLU A 76 -7.71 3.88 -6.97
CA GLU A 76 -8.88 4.42 -7.64
C GLU A 76 -10.10 3.50 -7.56
N GLN A 77 -9.90 2.19 -7.37
CA GLN A 77 -10.96 1.18 -7.27
C GLN A 77 -11.66 1.24 -5.91
N HIS A 78 -11.09 1.97 -4.95
CA HIS A 78 -11.60 2.15 -3.60
C HIS A 78 -12.34 3.49 -3.41
N GLY A 79 -12.73 4.15 -4.50
CA GLY A 79 -13.48 5.41 -4.51
C GLY A 79 -14.32 5.59 -5.77
N ASP A 80 -14.66 6.83 -6.14
CA ASP A 80 -15.44 7.12 -7.35
C ASP A 80 -14.56 7.10 -8.61
N THR A 81 -14.21 5.90 -9.09
CA THR A 81 -13.41 5.70 -10.31
C THR A 81 -14.08 6.34 -11.53
N LYS A 82 -15.42 6.28 -11.64
CA LYS A 82 -16.17 6.87 -12.76
C LYS A 82 -16.02 8.39 -12.77
N GLY A 83 -16.16 9.04 -11.63
CA GLY A 83 -15.94 10.48 -11.47
C GLY A 83 -14.48 10.89 -11.63
N LEU A 84 -13.53 10.01 -11.29
CA LEU A 84 -12.11 10.21 -11.61
C LEU A 84 -11.89 10.22 -13.13
N ILE A 85 -12.35 9.18 -13.84
CA ILE A 85 -12.24 9.07 -15.30
C ILE A 85 -12.95 10.24 -16.00
N ARG A 86 -14.13 10.66 -15.53
CA ARG A 86 -14.83 11.83 -16.10
C ARG A 86 -13.99 13.11 -16.04
N ARG A 87 -13.23 13.32 -14.96
CA ARG A 87 -12.34 14.49 -14.79
C ARG A 87 -10.99 14.31 -15.49
N LYS A 88 -10.50 13.08 -15.58
CA LYS A 88 -9.19 12.72 -16.14
C LYS A 88 -9.34 11.50 -17.07
N PRO A 89 -9.88 11.68 -18.29
CA PRO A 89 -10.22 10.55 -19.17
C PRO A 89 -9.03 9.67 -19.56
N PHE A 90 -7.82 10.24 -19.61
CA PHE A 90 -6.58 9.54 -19.96
C PHE A 90 -6.18 8.47 -18.94
N PHE A 91 -6.69 8.51 -17.70
CA PHE A 91 -6.46 7.42 -16.74
C PHE A 91 -7.19 6.13 -17.10
N ARG A 92 -8.21 6.17 -17.97
CA ARG A 92 -9.01 4.98 -18.32
C ARG A 92 -8.14 3.79 -18.70
N ALA A 93 -7.21 3.97 -19.62
CA ALA A 93 -6.38 2.89 -20.12
C ALA A 93 -5.43 2.33 -19.05
N GLU A 94 -4.86 3.18 -18.20
CA GLU A 94 -3.99 2.75 -17.09
C GLU A 94 -4.78 2.03 -15.99
N ILE A 95 -6.00 2.49 -15.70
CA ILE A 95 -6.90 1.85 -14.73
C ILE A 95 -7.31 0.47 -15.23
N GLU A 96 -7.71 0.35 -16.51
CA GLU A 96 -8.09 -0.93 -17.12
C GLU A 96 -6.93 -1.94 -17.12
N ARG A 97 -5.68 -1.47 -17.21
CA ARG A 97 -4.47 -2.32 -17.09
C ARG A 97 -3.97 -2.50 -15.64
N ASN A 98 -4.61 -1.86 -14.65
CA ASN A 98 -4.14 -1.83 -13.27
C ASN A 98 -2.69 -1.32 -13.13
N GLU A 99 -2.38 -0.22 -13.82
CA GLU A 99 -1.07 0.44 -13.86
C GLU A 99 -1.07 1.83 -13.21
N LEU A 100 -2.25 2.35 -12.81
CA LEU A 100 -2.36 3.68 -12.21
C LEU A 100 -1.82 3.66 -10.77
N GLY A 101 -0.66 4.28 -10.56
CA GLY A 101 -0.02 4.44 -9.25
C GLY A 101 1.25 3.61 -9.08
N SER A 102 1.66 3.45 -7.82
CA SER A 102 2.93 2.84 -7.41
C SER A 102 2.68 1.47 -6.79
N PRO A 103 3.16 0.38 -7.42
CA PRO A 103 3.08 -0.97 -6.85
C PRO A 103 3.73 -1.08 -5.45
N PRO A 104 4.92 -0.50 -5.19
CA PRO A 104 5.49 -0.53 -3.84
C PRO A 104 4.64 0.18 -2.78
N ASN A 105 3.95 1.27 -3.14
CA ASN A 105 3.03 1.93 -2.21
C ASN A 105 1.79 1.08 -1.93
N ARG A 106 1.34 0.27 -2.89
CA ARG A 106 0.29 -0.72 -2.65
C ARG A 106 0.75 -1.78 -1.65
N GLU A 107 1.95 -2.32 -1.82
CA GLU A 107 2.53 -3.26 -0.86
C GLU A 107 2.61 -2.67 0.56
N LEU A 108 3.05 -1.41 0.68
CA LEU A 108 3.12 -0.71 1.97
C LEU A 108 1.74 -0.46 2.57
N LEU A 109 0.75 -0.08 1.77
CA LEU A 109 -0.63 0.12 2.24
C LEU A 109 -1.21 -1.17 2.83
N ASP A 110 -0.98 -2.31 2.17
CA ASP A 110 -1.51 -3.61 2.58
C ASP A 110 -0.83 -4.14 3.87
N VAL A 111 0.46 -3.86 4.04
CA VAL A 111 1.25 -4.26 5.23
C VAL A 111 1.06 -3.31 6.41
N LEU A 112 1.15 -2.00 6.18
CA LEU A 112 1.19 -0.98 7.23
C LEU A 112 -0.16 -0.45 7.65
N LYS A 113 -1.21 -0.67 6.85
CA LYS A 113 -2.62 -0.37 7.18
C LYS A 113 -2.84 0.93 7.98
N PRO A 114 -2.23 2.06 7.60
CA PRO A 114 -2.33 3.29 8.39
C PRO A 114 -3.77 3.80 8.42
N LYS A 115 -4.14 4.53 9.48
CA LYS A 115 -5.50 5.13 9.57
C LYS A 115 -5.78 6.09 8.41
N HIS A 116 -4.75 6.85 7.99
CA HIS A 116 -4.82 7.78 6.88
C HIS A 116 -3.60 7.68 5.96
N TRP A 117 -3.85 7.70 4.65
CA TRP A 117 -2.83 7.78 3.61
C TRP A 117 -3.03 9.03 2.76
N PHE A 118 -2.01 9.87 2.64
CA PHE A 118 -2.02 11.06 1.79
C PHE A 118 -1.04 10.89 0.63
N ALA A 119 -1.50 11.14 -0.59
CA ALA A 119 -0.70 11.06 -1.81
C ALA A 119 -1.01 12.22 -2.76
N ALA A 120 -0.07 12.51 -3.66
CA ALA A 120 -0.12 13.63 -4.60
C ALA A 120 0.13 13.14 -6.05
N HIS A 121 0.94 13.86 -6.83
CA HIS A 121 1.38 13.53 -8.19
C HIS A 121 0.32 13.64 -9.30
N LEU A 122 -0.89 13.13 -9.11
CA LEU A 122 -1.88 13.01 -10.20
C LEU A 122 -2.72 14.27 -10.48
N HIS A 123 -2.46 15.37 -9.75
CA HIS A 123 -3.09 16.68 -9.94
C HIS A 123 -4.63 16.62 -10.04
N VAL A 124 -5.23 15.81 -9.16
CA VAL A 124 -6.68 15.66 -9.02
C VAL A 124 -7.03 15.30 -7.59
N LYS A 125 -8.02 15.96 -7.00
CA LYS A 125 -8.56 15.57 -5.69
C LYS A 125 -9.32 14.26 -5.83
N PHE A 126 -8.97 13.28 -5.01
CA PHE A 126 -9.64 11.99 -4.97
C PHE A 126 -9.66 11.48 -3.53
N ARG A 127 -10.72 10.77 -3.16
CA ARG A 127 -10.90 10.17 -1.85
C ARG A 127 -11.26 8.71 -2.06
N ALA A 128 -10.57 7.84 -1.34
CA ALA A 128 -10.82 6.41 -1.32
C ALA A 128 -10.90 5.90 0.12
N THR A 129 -11.52 4.75 0.30
CA THR A 129 -11.58 4.02 1.57
C THR A 129 -11.19 2.58 1.31
N VAL A 130 -10.07 2.15 1.90
CA VAL A 130 -9.59 0.77 1.82
C VAL A 130 -10.05 0.03 3.06
N VAL A 131 -10.76 -1.07 2.84
CA VAL A 131 -11.19 -1.97 3.91
C VAL A 131 -10.19 -3.12 3.96
N HIS A 132 -9.48 -3.23 5.08
CA HIS A 132 -8.58 -4.35 5.32
C HIS A 132 -9.34 -5.48 6.03
N PRO A 133 -9.11 -6.75 5.67
CA PRO A 133 -9.69 -7.87 6.39
C PRO A 133 -9.22 -7.84 7.86
N THR A 134 -10.17 -7.89 8.79
CA THR A 134 -9.90 -8.11 10.20
C THR A 134 -9.56 -9.58 10.41
N THR A 135 -8.47 -9.87 11.11
CA THR A 135 -8.11 -11.23 11.52
C THR A 135 -9.03 -11.69 12.66
N ASN A 136 -10.34 -11.76 12.40
CA ASN A 136 -11.28 -12.42 13.31
C ASN A 136 -11.43 -13.85 12.80
N ASN A 137 -10.84 -14.79 13.54
CA ASN A 137 -10.92 -16.25 13.42
C ASN A 137 -11.68 -16.79 12.20
N ALA A 138 -10.93 -17.38 11.28
CA ALA A 138 -11.45 -18.40 10.39
C ALA A 138 -11.94 -19.61 11.20
N THR A 139 -13.16 -19.56 11.76
CA THR A 139 -13.84 -20.76 12.22
C THR A 139 -15.36 -20.58 12.15
N THR A 140 -16.01 -21.00 11.06
CA THR A 140 -17.35 -21.62 11.14
C THR A 140 -17.59 -22.56 9.93
N ASN A 141 -17.42 -23.86 10.19
CA ASN A 141 -18.11 -25.02 9.63
C ASN A 141 -17.95 -25.40 8.14
N SER A 142 -16.88 -26.13 7.83
CA SER A 142 -16.98 -27.30 6.94
C SER A 142 -17.31 -28.54 7.80
N SER A 143 -18.57 -28.64 8.22
CA SER A 143 -19.11 -29.90 8.75
C SER A 143 -19.32 -30.86 7.59
N SER A 144 -18.52 -31.92 7.61
CA SER A 144 -18.73 -33.19 6.94
C SER A 144 -20.19 -33.67 7.03
N SER A 145 -20.79 -33.96 5.88
CA SER A 145 -21.84 -34.96 5.77
C SER A 145 -21.46 -35.96 4.67
N SER A 146 -20.57 -36.88 5.02
CA SER A 146 -20.58 -38.22 4.44
C SER A 146 -21.83 -38.93 4.93
N SER A 147 -22.75 -39.27 4.03
CA SER A 147 -23.70 -40.36 4.26
C SER A 147 -23.78 -41.20 3.00
N SER A 148 -23.25 -42.40 3.13
CA SER A 148 -23.34 -43.53 2.22
C SER A 148 -24.56 -44.38 2.56
N THR A 149 -25.09 -45.06 1.54
CA THR A 149 -25.91 -46.29 1.56
C THR A 149 -27.42 -46.12 1.69
N THR A 150 -28.17 -46.41 0.62
CA THR A 150 -28.66 -47.77 0.25
C THR A 150 -28.82 -47.87 -1.26
#